data_AF-A0A946M7J4-F1
#
_entry.id   AF-A0A946M7J4-F1
#
_cell.length_a   1.000
_cell.length_b   1.000
_cell.length_c   1.000
_cell.angle_alpha   90.00
_cell.angle_beta   90.00
_cell.angle_gamma   90.00
#
_symmetry.space_group_name_H-M   'P 1'
#
loop_
_entity.id
_entity.type
_entity.pdbx_description
1 polymer ?
#
loop_
_entity_poly.entity_id
_entity_poly.type
_entity_poly.pdbx_seq_one_letter_code
_entity_poly.pdbx_strand_id
1 'polypeptide(L)'
;MINSKKFIHLFSTFTIIIALVHFVLETLYTYLFGQTWAGLLPDYIAVALMCISGLMVLKNIKAVGLLCGAWGFAFCLHYRSWAWRFDNFLSGTSTPLIDNTMYVLLYTMPISIIAFIISLIICYPNNNN
;
A
#
# COMPACT_ATOMS: atom_id res chain seq x y z
N MET A 1 22.97 -5.68 -3.95
CA MET A 1 22.35 -6.54 -2.90
C MET A 1 20.82 -6.55 -2.98
N ILE A 2 20.17 -5.42 -3.30
CA ILE A 2 18.69 -5.28 -3.42
C ILE A 2 18.10 -6.04 -4.62
N ASN A 3 18.81 -6.18 -5.75
CA ASN A 3 18.29 -6.86 -6.95
C ASN A 3 18.55 -8.38 -6.97
N SER A 4 18.72 -9.00 -5.80
CA SER A 4 18.92 -10.46 -5.72
C SER A 4 17.56 -11.18 -5.82
N LYS A 5 17.50 -12.32 -6.50
CA LYS A 5 16.27 -13.13 -6.59
C LYS A 5 15.67 -13.39 -5.21
N LYS A 6 16.50 -13.73 -4.22
CA LYS A 6 16.07 -13.97 -2.83
C LYS A 6 15.38 -12.76 -2.21
N PHE A 7 15.94 -11.55 -2.40
CA PHE A 7 15.35 -10.32 -1.88
C PHE A 7 13.99 -10.02 -2.53
N ILE A 8 13.89 -10.19 -3.86
CA ILE A 8 12.64 -9.96 -4.59
C ILE A 8 11.53 -10.91 -4.12
N HIS A 9 11.86 -12.19 -3.93
CA HIS A 9 10.92 -13.16 -3.37
C HIS A 9 10.50 -12.82 -1.94
N LEU A 10 11.43 -12.39 -1.08
CA LEU A 10 11.13 -11.95 0.28
C LEU A 10 10.21 -10.72 0.27
N PHE A 11 10.53 -9.71 -0.53
CA PHE A 11 9.73 -8.49 -0.66
C PHE A 11 8.33 -8.77 -1.22
N SER A 12 8.23 -9.67 -2.19
CA SER A 12 6.95 -10.15 -2.71
C SER A 12 6.11 -10.84 -1.64
N THR A 13 6.71 -11.75 -0.87
CA THR A 13 6.03 -12.45 0.23
C THR A 13 5.55 -11.47 1.29
N PHE A 14 6.40 -10.51 1.66
CA PHE A 14 6.05 -9.42 2.58
C PHE A 14 4.86 -8.61 2.06
N THR A 15 4.86 -8.27 0.77
CA THR A 15 3.77 -7.52 0.11
C THR A 15 2.42 -8.25 0.25
N ILE A 16 2.40 -9.57 0.02
CA ILE A 16 1.19 -10.39 0.17
C ILE A 16 0.70 -10.40 1.62
N ILE A 17 1.62 -10.59 2.58
CA ILE A 17 1.27 -10.62 4.01
C ILE A 17 0.64 -9.28 4.43
N ILE A 18 1.26 -8.16 4.05
CA ILE A 18 0.73 -6.82 4.36
C ILE A 18 -0.65 -6.61 3.72
N ALA A 19 -0.84 -7.04 2.47
CA ALA A 19 -2.13 -6.92 1.79
C ALA A 19 -3.25 -7.69 2.52
N LEU A 20 -2.95 -8.90 3.01
CA LEU A 20 -3.91 -9.71 3.77
C LEU A 20 -4.23 -9.07 5.14
N VAL A 21 -3.22 -8.57 5.84
CA VAL A 21 -3.43 -7.85 7.12
C VAL A 21 -4.29 -6.61 6.88
N HIS A 22 -3.99 -5.82 5.85
CA HIS A 22 -4.76 -4.64 5.50
C HIS A 22 -6.20 -4.99 5.13
N PHE A 23 -6.43 -6.05 4.35
CA PHE A 23 -7.77 -6.53 4.02
C PHE A 23 -8.60 -6.86 5.27
N VAL A 24 -8.03 -7.58 6.23
CA VAL A 24 -8.71 -7.93 7.49
C VAL A 24 -9.03 -6.67 8.31
N LEU A 25 -8.06 -5.75 8.44
CA LEU A 25 -8.24 -4.50 9.19
C LEU A 25 -9.31 -3.61 8.56
N GLU A 26 -9.32 -3.46 7.24
CA GLU A 26 -10.29 -2.62 6.52
C GLU A 26 -11.70 -3.22 6.56
N THR A 27 -11.80 -4.55 6.44
CA THR A 27 -13.08 -5.26 6.59
C THR A 27 -13.65 -5.09 7.99
N LEU A 28 -12.80 -5.20 9.01
CA LEU A 28 -13.19 -5.02 10.41
C LEU A 28 -13.58 -3.58 10.72
N TYR A 29 -12.82 -2.60 10.17
CA TYR A 29 -13.16 -1.19 10.28
C TYR A 29 -14.51 -0.87 9.61
N THR A 30 -14.75 -1.40 8.40
CA THR A 30 -16.05 -1.26 7.71
C THR A 30 -17.19 -1.84 8.53
N TYR A 31 -17.00 -3.02 9.13
CA TYR A 31 -18.01 -3.68 9.95
C TYR A 31 -18.34 -2.87 11.22
N LEU A 32 -17.33 -2.28 11.87
CA LEU A 32 -17.51 -1.54 13.13
C LEU A 32 -18.03 -0.11 12.94
N PHE A 33 -17.58 0.58 11.88
CA PHE A 33 -17.82 2.01 11.70
C PHE A 33 -18.71 2.36 10.50
N GLY A 34 -19.11 1.36 9.69
CA GLY A 34 -20.06 1.55 8.59
C GLY A 34 -19.49 2.35 7.42
N GLN A 35 -18.25 2.09 7.01
CA GLN A 35 -17.60 2.76 5.87
C GLN A 35 -18.40 2.58 4.57
N THR A 36 -18.44 3.63 3.75
CA THR A 36 -19.13 3.60 2.47
C THR A 36 -18.36 2.74 1.46
N TRP A 37 -19.08 2.16 0.50
CA TRP A 37 -18.47 1.40 -0.59
C TRP A 37 -17.44 2.22 -1.40
N ALA A 38 -17.69 3.52 -1.56
CA ALA A 38 -16.77 4.43 -2.24
C ALA A 38 -15.42 4.57 -1.51
N GLY A 39 -15.42 4.43 -0.17
CA GLY A 39 -14.21 4.38 0.63
C GLY A 39 -13.53 3.01 0.55
N LEU A 40 -14.29 1.92 0.60
CA LEU A 40 -13.76 0.55 0.67
C LEU A 40 -13.20 0.02 -0.66
N LEU A 41 -13.81 0.41 -1.79
CA LEU A 41 -13.46 -0.11 -3.11
C LEU A 41 -11.99 0.12 -3.48
N PRO A 42 -11.43 1.34 -3.32
CA PRO A 42 -10.00 1.58 -3.55
C PRO A 42 -9.07 0.70 -2.72
N ASP A 43 -9.39 0.45 -1.44
CA ASP A 43 -8.58 -0.38 -0.55
C ASP A 43 -8.58 -1.84 -1.03
N TYR A 44 -9.74 -2.37 -1.46
CA TYR A 44 -9.81 -3.71 -2.04
C TYR A 44 -9.08 -3.84 -3.37
N ILE A 45 -9.08 -2.78 -4.20
CA ILE A 45 -8.28 -2.74 -5.42
C ILE A 45 -6.78 -2.77 -5.06
N ALA A 46 -6.35 -2.01 -4.05
CA ALA A 46 -4.96 -2.04 -3.58
C ALA A 46 -4.56 -3.45 -3.11
N VAL A 47 -5.40 -4.09 -2.29
CA VAL A 47 -5.19 -5.48 -1.82
C VAL A 47 -5.07 -6.44 -3.00
N ALA A 48 -5.99 -6.37 -3.97
CA ALA A 48 -5.97 -7.25 -5.14
C ALA A 48 -4.69 -7.07 -5.96
N LEU A 49 -4.29 -5.83 -6.23
CA LEU A 49 -3.05 -5.50 -6.95
C LEU A 49 -1.82 -6.03 -6.21
N MET A 50 -1.74 -5.84 -4.89
CA MET A 50 -0.62 -6.30 -4.08
C MET A 50 -0.54 -7.84 -4.03
N CYS A 51 -1.67 -8.53 -3.90
CA CYS A 51 -1.72 -9.99 -3.93
C CYS A 51 -1.35 -10.56 -5.30
N ILE A 52 -1.94 -10.04 -6.39
CA ILE A 52 -1.68 -10.52 -7.75
C ILE A 52 -0.22 -10.25 -8.12
N SER A 53 0.28 -9.04 -7.91
CA SER A 53 1.67 -8.68 -8.20
C SER A 53 2.66 -9.55 -7.42
N GLY A 54 2.40 -9.78 -6.13
CA GLY A 54 3.21 -10.66 -5.31
C GLY A 54 3.25 -12.09 -5.87
N LEU A 55 2.08 -12.70 -6.12
CA LEU A 55 1.98 -14.05 -6.66
C LEU A 55 2.64 -14.18 -8.04
N MET A 56 2.50 -13.18 -8.90
CA MET A 56 3.14 -13.18 -10.22
C MET A 56 4.66 -13.08 -10.11
N VAL A 57 5.19 -12.26 -9.21
CA VAL A 57 6.63 -12.13 -8.99
C VAL A 57 7.25 -13.40 -8.39
N LEU A 58 6.52 -14.10 -7.52
CA LEU A 58 6.96 -15.41 -7.01
C LEU A 58 7.06 -16.47 -8.12
N LYS A 59 6.24 -16.38 -9.17
CA LYS A 59 6.30 -17.28 -10.33
C LYS A 59 7.36 -16.83 -11.35
N ASN A 60 7.44 -15.53 -11.61
CA ASN A 60 8.35 -14.96 -12.60
C ASN A 60 8.85 -13.59 -12.15
N ILE A 61 10.15 -13.52 -11.85
CA ILE A 61 10.83 -12.31 -11.38
C ILE A 61 10.75 -11.16 -12.40
N LYS A 62 10.52 -11.44 -13.69
CA LYS A 62 10.30 -10.38 -14.69
C LYS A 62 9.03 -9.56 -14.44
N ALA A 63 8.11 -10.05 -13.61
CA ALA A 63 6.88 -9.35 -13.25
C ALA A 63 7.07 -8.27 -12.16
N VAL A 64 8.30 -7.95 -11.74
CA VAL A 64 8.59 -6.96 -10.68
C VAL A 64 7.94 -5.59 -10.93
N GLY A 65 7.76 -5.20 -12.20
CA GLY A 65 7.04 -3.96 -12.53
C GLY A 65 5.61 -3.91 -11.97
N LEU A 66 4.95 -5.06 -11.79
CA LEU A 66 3.63 -5.14 -11.16
C LEU A 66 3.68 -4.78 -9.67
N LEU A 67 4.74 -5.19 -8.95
CA LEU A 67 4.94 -4.80 -7.55
C LEU A 67 5.15 -3.28 -7.44
N CYS A 68 5.89 -2.70 -8.38
CA CYS A 68 6.08 -1.25 -8.44
C CYS A 68 4.76 -0.51 -8.66
N GLY A 69 3.92 -0.98 -9.58
CA GLY A 69 2.58 -0.43 -9.79
C GLY A 69 1.68 -0.56 -8.56
N ALA A 70 1.67 -1.72 -7.91
CA ALA A 70 0.86 -1.98 -6.73
C ALA A 70 1.26 -1.08 -5.53
N TRP A 71 2.56 -0.99 -5.23
CA TRP A 71 3.05 -0.12 -4.16
C TRP A 71 2.88 1.37 -4.50
N GLY A 72 2.97 1.76 -5.77
CA GLY A 72 2.68 3.12 -6.21
C GLY A 72 1.21 3.49 -6.02
N PHE A 73 0.29 2.59 -6.39
CA PHE A 73 -1.13 2.77 -6.14
C PHE A 73 -1.43 2.87 -4.64
N ALA A 74 -0.88 1.96 -3.84
CA ALA A 74 -1.05 1.96 -2.39
C ALA A 74 -0.51 3.25 -1.75
N PHE A 75 0.68 3.72 -2.14
CA PHE A 75 1.25 4.98 -1.66
C PHE A 75 0.34 6.18 -1.98
N CYS A 76 -0.13 6.30 -3.22
CA CYS A 76 -1.03 7.39 -3.62
C CYS A 76 -2.35 7.35 -2.84
N LEU A 77 -2.92 6.16 -2.64
CA LEU A 77 -4.13 5.97 -1.85
C LEU A 77 -3.91 6.40 -0.40
N HIS A 78 -2.81 5.96 0.21
CA HIS A 78 -2.42 6.31 1.57
C HIS A 78 -2.27 7.83 1.74
N TYR A 79 -1.56 8.48 0.81
CA TYR A 79 -1.42 9.94 0.78
C TYR A 79 -2.75 10.67 0.62
N ARG A 80 -3.57 10.26 -0.35
CA ARG A 80 -4.88 10.86 -0.58
C ARG A 80 -5.81 10.72 0.62
N SER A 81 -5.74 9.59 1.31
CA SER A 81 -6.53 9.28 2.51
C SER A 81 -6.11 10.12 3.71
N TRP A 82 -4.81 10.40 3.86
CA TRP A 82 -4.27 11.28 4.89
C TRP A 82 -4.60 12.75 4.59
N ALA A 83 -4.37 13.21 3.36
CA ALA A 83 -4.50 14.62 2.98
C ALA A 83 -5.90 15.19 3.28
N TRP A 84 -6.97 14.47 2.92
CA TRP A 84 -8.34 14.95 3.20
C TRP A 84 -8.69 14.94 4.70
N ARG A 85 -8.11 14.02 5.48
CA ARG A 85 -8.29 14.03 6.94
C ARG A 85 -7.56 15.21 7.57
N PHE A 86 -6.38 15.56 7.05
CA PHE A 86 -5.63 16.74 7.45
C PHE A 86 -6.37 18.04 7.09
N ASP A 87 -7.02 18.11 5.92
CA ASP A 87 -7.86 19.27 5.56
C ASP A 87 -9.05 19.44 6.51
N ASN A 88 -9.70 18.34 6.92
CA ASN A 88 -10.78 18.38 7.92
C ASN A 88 -10.27 18.83 9.30
N PHE A 89 -9.06 18.39 9.68
CA PHE A 89 -8.42 18.82 10.93
C PHE A 89 -8.14 20.33 10.92
N LEU A 90 -7.61 20.85 9.81
CA LEU A 90 -7.34 22.29 9.65
C LEU A 90 -8.62 23.14 9.59
N SER A 91 -9.70 22.61 9.02
CA SER A 91 -10.99 23.31 8.93
C SER A 91 -11.85 23.20 10.19
N GLY A 92 -11.40 22.46 11.21
CA GLY A 92 -12.11 22.29 12.47
C GLY A 92 -13.39 21.45 12.36
N THR A 93 -13.57 20.73 11.26
CA THR A 93 -14.73 19.84 11.00
C THR A 93 -14.42 18.37 11.30
N SER A 94 -13.22 18.08 11.80
CA SER A 94 -12.81 16.72 12.11
C SER A 94 -13.51 16.16 13.36
N THR A 95 -13.57 14.84 13.42
CA THR A 95 -14.03 14.09 14.60
C THR A 95 -12.83 13.38 15.23
N PRO A 96 -12.89 12.99 16.51
CA PRO A 96 -11.79 12.27 17.17
C PRO A 96 -11.40 10.97 16.43
N LEU A 97 -12.34 10.32 15.75
CA LEU A 97 -12.08 9.16 14.89
C LEU A 97 -11.22 9.52 13.67
N ILE A 98 -11.53 10.64 13.01
CA ILE A 98 -10.80 11.14 11.85
C ILE A 98 -9.37 11.52 12.26
N ASP A 99 -9.21 12.18 13.41
CA ASP A 99 -7.91 12.64 13.92
C ASP A 99 -7.01 11.45 14.29
N ASN A 100 -7.55 10.47 15.03
CA ASN A 100 -6.79 9.24 15.36
C ASN A 100 -6.34 8.50 14.10
N THR A 101 -7.22 8.38 13.11
CA THR A 101 -6.89 7.72 11.84
C THR A 101 -5.81 8.51 11.09
N MET A 102 -5.89 9.84 11.09
CA MET A 102 -4.88 10.71 10.50
C MET A 102 -3.49 10.51 11.14
N TYR A 103 -3.42 10.42 12.47
CA TYR A 103 -2.14 10.17 13.16
C TYR A 103 -1.57 8.81 12.81
N VAL A 104 -2.39 7.75 12.80
CA VAL A 104 -1.94 6.41 12.39
C VAL A 104 -1.40 6.44 10.96
N LEU A 105 -2.13 7.06 10.02
CA LEU A 105 -1.74 7.21 8.62
C LEU A 105 -0.42 7.98 8.46
N LEU A 106 -0.19 9.00 9.29
CA LEU A 106 1.05 9.78 9.27
C LEU A 106 2.27 8.89 9.59
N TYR A 107 2.14 7.96 10.55
CA TYR A 107 3.22 7.06 10.94
C TYR A 107 3.39 5.86 10.00
N THR A 108 2.33 5.40 9.36
CA THR A 108 2.38 4.26 8.42
C THR A 108 2.76 4.69 7.00
N MET A 109 2.54 5.95 6.61
CA MET A 109 2.87 6.48 5.29
C MET A 109 4.36 6.29 4.91
N PRO A 110 5.35 6.57 5.78
CA PRO A 110 6.75 6.32 5.49
C PRO A 110 7.04 4.88 5.04
N ILE A 111 6.31 3.89 5.56
CA ILE A 111 6.45 2.48 5.17
C ILE A 111 6.07 2.31 3.70
N SER A 112 4.92 2.86 3.28
CA SER A 112 4.48 2.80 1.89
C SER A 112 5.40 3.57 0.93
N ILE A 113 5.96 4.70 1.36
CA ILE A 113 6.94 5.47 0.58
C ILE A 113 8.22 4.64 0.37
N ILE A 114 8.77 4.10 1.45
CA ILE A 114 10.00 3.30 1.39
C ILE A 114 9.78 2.06 0.53
N ALA A 115 8.65 1.36 0.69
CA ALA A 115 8.32 0.19 -0.11
C ALA A 115 8.17 0.54 -1.61
N PHE A 116 7.57 1.68 -1.92
CA PHE A 116 7.49 2.17 -3.30
C PHE A 116 8.87 2.52 -3.87
N ILE A 117 9.72 3.23 -3.13
CA ILE A 117 11.10 3.54 -3.55
C ILE A 117 11.90 2.25 -3.78
N ILE A 118 11.81 1.27 -2.88
CA ILE A 118 12.45 -0.04 -3.06
C ILE A 118 11.93 -0.69 -4.34
N SER A 119 10.62 -0.69 -4.58
CA SER A 119 10.04 -1.27 -5.79
C SER A 119 10.50 -0.59 -7.07
N LEU A 120 10.69 0.74 -7.06
CA LEU A 120 11.28 1.50 -8.17
C LEU A 120 12.72 1.08 -8.43
N ILE A 121 13.54 0.96 -7.38
CA ILE A 121 14.95 0.55 -7.50
C ILE A 121 15.08 -0.87 -8.07
N ILE A 122 14.22 -1.81 -7.65
CA ILE A 122 14.23 -3.18 -8.19
C ILE A 122 13.73 -3.19 -9.64
N CYS A 123 12.71 -2.38 -9.97
CA CYS A 123 12.12 -2.32 -11.30
C CYS A 123 13.03 -1.59 -12.32
N TYR A 124 13.94 -0.73 -11.85
CA TYR A 124 14.79 0.05 -12.74
C TYR A 124 15.68 -0.88 -13.58
N PRO A 125 15.67 -0.76 -14.92
CA PRO A 125 16.48 -1.59 -15.78
C PRO A 125 17.96 -1.32 -15.50
N ASN A 126 18.67 -2.33 -15.01
CA ASN A 126 20.12 -2.26 -14.90
C ASN A 126 20.69 -2.36 -16.32
N ASN A 127 21.32 -1.28 -16.80
CA ASN A 127 21.81 -1.14 -18.16
C ASN A 127 23.11 -1.94 -18.43
N ASN A 128 23.25 -3.12 -17.83
CA ASN A 128 24.38 -4.02 -18.03
C ASN A 128 24.09 -4.99 -19.19
N ASN A 129 23.77 -4.43 -20.36
CA ASN A 129 24.01 -5.07 -21.65
C ASN A 129 25.26 -4.43 -22.25
#